data_AF-A0A8T4S369-F1
#
_entry.id   AF-A0A8T4S369-F1
#
_cell.length_a   1.000
_cell.length_b   1.000
_cell.length_c   1.000
_cell.angle_alpha   90.00
_cell.angle_beta   90.00
_cell.angle_gamma   90.00
#
_symmetry.space_group_name_H-M   'P 1'
#
loop_
_entity.id
_entity.type
_entity.pdbx_description
1 polymer ?
#
loop_
_entity_poly.entity_id
_entity_poly.type
_entity_poly.pdbx_seq_one_letter_code
_entity_poly.pdbx_strand_id
1 'polypeptide(L)'
;MNRLYAHILAIIIYTSIVMAAGGGGGSSSSGSGSSSSGSGDSSSGSDFYFSSPICDDTGKVTFRQKPSIKPVIAEIGSANVQIKGIWEGTEFISEEAEANEKGEYIIRDAVNGDRKFECPGLSFSCRMVNISIGKCTYSNKGTKAPFKLEGPKTSKDSLKIKFSFPDSPVLSYSKGIKSSELDSLRITDEGLSLYSIDAPIYTESLMQISYEGCLGNYYVYSQIKCTEDEPASEKKGSELKCGGYLDIEDRVGCRISLREEKSKEYENFFPEECMARDDWKECLKVYQSVQKCWSFPNGNERISCVKGQLDLGDIAKEKDSCSDKNCLAMLREKIYSLIKFRLYNLEEEAEILMEDGELERNDLIDFVVRMEKTKLAFNNAKTKADRKAAILKASEAWKGLVAKVKK
;
A
#
# COMPACT_ATOMS: atom_id res chain seq x y z
N MET A 1 -17.82 -11.81 -17.28
CA MET A 1 -16.72 -12.79 -17.15
C MET A 1 -16.20 -12.94 -15.71
N ASN A 2 -16.34 -11.92 -14.84
CA ASN A 2 -15.66 -11.86 -13.53
C ASN A 2 -16.15 -12.85 -12.44
N ARG A 3 -17.41 -13.34 -12.50
CA ARG A 3 -17.91 -14.32 -11.51
C ARG A 3 -17.30 -15.73 -11.63
N LEU A 4 -16.83 -16.11 -12.82
CA LEU A 4 -16.24 -17.43 -13.04
C LEU A 4 -14.83 -17.52 -12.44
N TYR A 5 -14.04 -16.43 -12.53
CA TYR A 5 -12.68 -16.35 -12.00
C TYR A 5 -12.64 -16.37 -10.46
N ALA A 6 -13.55 -15.65 -9.80
CA ALA A 6 -13.62 -15.61 -8.34
C ALA A 6 -13.89 -16.99 -7.70
N HIS A 7 -14.64 -17.86 -8.38
CA HIS A 7 -14.94 -19.22 -7.89
C HIS A 7 -13.80 -20.22 -8.18
N ILE A 8 -13.13 -20.10 -9.34
CA ILE A 8 -12.01 -20.97 -9.70
C ILE A 8 -10.83 -20.77 -8.73
N LEU A 9 -10.57 -19.54 -8.28
CA LEU A 9 -9.42 -19.25 -7.42
C LEU A 9 -9.59 -19.73 -5.97
N ALA A 10 -10.81 -19.64 -5.44
CA ALA A 10 -11.14 -20.28 -4.16
C ALA A 10 -10.89 -21.79 -4.22
N ILE A 11 -11.28 -22.46 -5.32
CA ILE A 11 -11.02 -23.89 -5.50
C ILE A 11 -9.52 -24.19 -5.59
N ILE A 12 -8.75 -23.36 -6.30
CA ILE A 12 -7.30 -23.50 -6.43
C ILE A 12 -6.60 -23.39 -5.08
N ILE A 13 -6.94 -22.41 -4.24
CA ILE A 13 -6.36 -22.26 -2.89
C ILE A 13 -6.66 -23.48 -2.01
N TYR A 14 -7.88 -24.04 -2.10
CA TYR A 14 -8.28 -25.21 -1.31
C TYR A 14 -7.58 -26.50 -1.75
N THR A 15 -7.36 -26.72 -3.05
CA THR A 15 -6.72 -27.96 -3.56
C THR A 15 -5.29 -28.15 -3.06
N SER A 16 -4.53 -27.06 -2.82
CA SER A 16 -3.17 -27.14 -2.27
C SER A 16 -3.12 -27.60 -0.81
N ILE A 17 -4.19 -27.40 -0.04
CA ILE A 17 -4.27 -27.79 1.38
C ILE A 17 -4.68 -29.25 1.52
N VAL A 18 -5.57 -29.72 0.62
CA VAL A 18 -6.08 -31.10 0.64
C VAL A 18 -4.95 -32.09 0.34
N MET A 19 -3.99 -31.77 -0.53
CA MET A 19 -2.84 -32.66 -0.81
C MET A 19 -1.81 -32.78 0.33
N ALA A 20 -1.88 -31.92 1.36
CA ALA A 20 -1.09 -32.07 2.59
C ALA A 20 -1.81 -32.86 3.69
N ALA A 21 -3.06 -33.29 3.48
CA ALA A 21 -3.81 -34.18 4.36
C ALA A 21 -4.09 -35.48 3.60
N GLY A 22 -3.59 -36.61 4.09
CA GLY A 22 -3.97 -37.89 3.52
C GLY A 22 -5.48 -38.10 3.63
N GLY A 23 -6.04 -38.73 2.59
CA GLY A 23 -7.23 -39.58 2.68
C GLY A 23 -8.55 -39.02 2.12
N GLY A 24 -8.97 -39.58 0.98
CA GLY A 24 -10.33 -40.13 0.85
C GLY A 24 -11.38 -39.35 0.06
N GLY A 25 -11.62 -39.79 -1.18
CA GLY A 25 -12.96 -40.16 -1.66
C GLY A 25 -13.94 -39.08 -2.16
N GLY A 26 -14.41 -39.27 -3.40
CA GLY A 26 -15.86 -39.27 -3.67
C GLY A 26 -16.48 -38.17 -4.54
N SER A 27 -16.79 -38.55 -5.79
CA SER A 27 -18.02 -38.29 -6.57
C SER A 27 -18.49 -36.87 -6.93
N SER A 28 -18.42 -36.60 -8.24
CA SER A 28 -19.47 -36.09 -9.15
C SER A 28 -20.80 -35.57 -8.59
N SER A 29 -21.18 -34.36 -9.03
CA SER A 29 -22.53 -34.11 -9.56
C SER A 29 -22.57 -32.92 -10.51
N SER A 30 -23.20 -33.17 -11.66
CA SER A 30 -23.58 -32.25 -12.73
C SER A 30 -24.82 -31.44 -12.34
N GLY A 31 -24.83 -30.15 -12.66
CA GLY A 31 -25.99 -29.27 -12.51
C GLY A 31 -26.03 -28.21 -13.60
N SER A 32 -26.67 -28.55 -14.71
CA SER A 32 -27.11 -27.65 -15.79
C SER A 32 -28.24 -26.74 -15.32
N GLY A 33 -28.15 -25.43 -15.62
CA GLY A 33 -29.18 -24.45 -15.31
C GLY A 33 -29.15 -23.27 -16.27
N SER A 34 -30.28 -23.02 -16.92
CA SER A 34 -30.45 -22.26 -18.16
C SER A 34 -30.52 -20.73 -18.00
N SER A 35 -30.14 -20.10 -19.11
CA SER A 35 -30.50 -18.78 -19.67
C SER A 35 -31.63 -17.95 -19.04
N SER A 36 -31.35 -16.67 -18.85
CA SER A 36 -32.34 -15.59 -19.00
C SER A 36 -31.68 -14.37 -19.67
N SER A 37 -32.13 -14.08 -20.89
CA SER A 37 -31.81 -12.91 -21.70
C SER A 37 -32.47 -11.66 -21.11
N GLY A 38 -31.67 -10.74 -20.59
CA GLY A 38 -32.08 -9.37 -20.27
C GLY A 38 -31.46 -8.42 -21.29
N SER A 39 -32.26 -7.99 -22.26
CA SER A 39 -31.95 -6.86 -23.13
C SER A 39 -32.01 -5.59 -22.29
N GLY A 40 -30.86 -5.08 -21.88
CA GLY A 40 -30.71 -3.74 -21.33
C GLY A 40 -30.12 -2.85 -22.40
N ASP A 41 -30.86 -1.82 -22.79
CA ASP A 41 -30.42 -0.77 -23.70
C ASP A 41 -29.09 -0.16 -23.24
N SER A 42 -28.02 -0.51 -23.93
CA SER A 42 -26.73 0.14 -23.83
C SER A 42 -26.81 1.50 -24.51
N SER A 43 -27.24 2.50 -23.74
CA SER A 43 -26.92 3.90 -23.99
C SER A 43 -25.39 4.01 -24.04
N SER A 44 -24.82 4.00 -25.25
CA SER A 44 -23.41 4.33 -25.51
C SER A 44 -23.20 5.85 -25.32
N GLY A 45 -23.46 6.32 -24.09
CA GLY A 45 -23.13 7.66 -23.66
C GLY A 45 -21.62 7.76 -23.65
N SER A 46 -21.08 8.66 -24.46
CA SER A 46 -19.65 8.91 -24.57
C SER A 46 -19.04 9.12 -23.18
N ASP A 47 -18.18 8.19 -22.75
CA ASP A 47 -17.52 8.09 -21.43
C ASP A 47 -16.55 9.24 -21.08
N PHE A 48 -16.62 10.36 -21.81
CA PHE A 48 -15.77 11.53 -21.64
C PHE A 48 -16.35 12.45 -20.58
N TYR A 49 -15.57 12.73 -19.55
CA TYR A 49 -15.93 13.75 -18.58
C TYR A 49 -14.70 14.42 -17.99
N PHE A 50 -14.92 15.64 -17.51
CA PHE A 50 -13.94 16.43 -16.80
C PHE A 50 -14.66 17.32 -15.77
N SER A 51 -14.52 16.98 -14.48
CA SER A 51 -15.05 17.76 -13.38
C SER A 51 -14.29 19.07 -13.21
N SER A 52 -14.92 20.08 -12.61
CA SER A 52 -14.25 21.32 -12.25
C SER A 52 -13.10 21.03 -11.27
N PRO A 53 -11.88 21.55 -11.53
CA PRO A 53 -10.79 21.44 -10.57
C PRO A 53 -11.05 22.22 -9.30
N ILE A 54 -10.62 21.64 -8.19
CA ILE A 54 -10.70 22.24 -6.85
C ILE A 54 -9.26 22.46 -6.39
N CYS A 55 -8.92 23.71 -6.07
CA CYS A 55 -7.66 24.05 -5.43
C CYS A 55 -7.90 24.38 -3.95
N ASP A 56 -7.20 23.72 -3.05
CA ASP A 56 -7.28 24.01 -1.61
C ASP A 56 -6.40 25.22 -1.22
N ASP A 57 -6.43 25.56 0.07
CA ASP A 57 -5.65 26.66 0.64
C ASP A 57 -4.12 26.45 0.53
N THR A 58 -3.69 25.19 0.51
CA THR A 58 -2.28 24.81 0.31
C THR A 58 -1.81 24.98 -1.14
N GLY A 59 -2.73 25.13 -2.09
CA GLY A 59 -2.42 25.15 -3.52
C GLY A 59 -2.48 23.77 -4.17
N LYS A 60 -3.01 22.76 -3.47
CA LYS A 60 -3.17 21.40 -3.99
C LYS A 60 -4.43 21.34 -4.85
N VAL A 61 -4.30 20.79 -6.05
CA VAL A 61 -5.37 20.68 -7.03
C VAL A 61 -5.88 19.24 -7.11
N THR A 62 -7.20 19.09 -7.10
CA THR A 62 -7.91 17.82 -7.31
C THR A 62 -8.99 17.95 -8.37
N PHE A 63 -9.16 16.94 -9.21
CA PHE A 63 -10.26 16.88 -10.21
C PHE A 63 -10.46 15.46 -10.72
N ARG A 64 -11.56 15.19 -11.42
CA ARG A 64 -11.82 13.90 -12.08
C ARG A 64 -11.92 14.05 -13.58
N GLN A 65 -11.36 13.11 -14.33
CA GLN A 65 -11.32 13.12 -15.78
C GLN A 65 -11.24 11.71 -16.37
N LYS A 66 -11.88 11.50 -17.52
CA LYS A 66 -11.73 10.29 -18.34
C LYS A 66 -11.69 10.67 -19.84
N PRO A 67 -10.67 10.24 -20.61
CA PRO A 67 -9.44 9.58 -20.16
C PRO A 67 -8.53 10.57 -19.40
N SER A 68 -7.65 10.05 -18.56
CA SER A 68 -6.66 10.85 -17.83
C SER A 68 -5.66 11.50 -18.80
N ILE A 69 -5.40 12.81 -18.63
CA ILE A 69 -4.35 13.51 -19.39
C ILE A 69 -2.98 13.33 -18.74
N LYS A 70 -1.94 13.19 -19.57
CA LYS A 70 -0.53 13.15 -19.15
C LYS A 70 0.31 13.92 -20.17
N PRO A 71 0.99 15.02 -19.80
CA PRO A 71 1.01 15.69 -18.49
C PRO A 71 -0.23 16.56 -18.22
N VAL A 72 -0.48 16.88 -16.95
CA VAL A 72 -1.45 17.93 -16.57
C VAL A 72 -0.74 19.28 -16.65
N ILE A 73 -1.25 20.17 -17.50
CA ILE A 73 -0.73 21.53 -17.69
C ILE A 73 -1.84 22.51 -17.30
N ALA A 74 -1.51 23.45 -16.42
CA ALA A 74 -2.36 24.59 -16.09
C ALA A 74 -1.75 25.88 -16.63
N GLU A 75 -2.59 26.75 -17.16
CA GLU A 75 -2.22 28.07 -17.64
C GLU A 75 -2.63 29.13 -16.60
N ILE A 76 -1.73 30.08 -16.34
CA ILE A 76 -2.01 31.29 -15.57
C ILE A 76 -1.43 32.50 -16.29
N GLY A 77 -2.28 33.46 -16.64
CA GLY A 77 -1.89 34.59 -17.48
C GLY A 77 -1.36 34.11 -18.84
N SER A 78 -0.06 34.27 -19.10
CA SER A 78 0.62 33.78 -20.31
C SER A 78 1.61 32.64 -20.04
N ALA A 79 1.65 32.12 -18.81
CA ALA A 79 2.58 31.08 -18.39
C ALA A 79 1.88 29.72 -18.32
N ASN A 80 2.61 28.67 -18.71
CA ASN A 80 2.19 27.29 -18.55
C ASN A 80 2.96 26.65 -17.40
N VAL A 81 2.23 26.04 -16.46
CA VAL A 81 2.76 25.37 -15.28
C VAL A 81 2.38 23.90 -15.36
N GLN A 82 3.37 23.02 -15.32
CA GLN A 82 3.11 21.59 -15.22
C GLN A 82 2.73 21.25 -13.78
N ILE A 83 1.52 20.72 -13.59
CA ILE A 83 1.08 20.20 -12.28
C ILE A 83 1.42 18.72 -12.26
N LYS A 84 2.39 18.32 -11.44
CA LYS A 84 2.66 16.91 -11.20
C LYS A 84 1.70 16.40 -10.12
N GLY A 85 1.20 15.19 -10.31
CA GLY A 85 0.30 14.55 -9.37
C GLY A 85 0.14 13.06 -9.62
N ILE A 86 -0.75 12.43 -8.86
CA ILE A 86 -1.18 11.05 -9.01
C ILE A 86 -2.58 10.99 -9.61
N TRP A 87 -2.82 9.96 -10.41
CA TRP A 87 -4.17 9.59 -10.84
C TRP A 87 -4.62 8.38 -10.01
N GLU A 88 -5.70 8.54 -9.25
CA GLU A 88 -6.41 7.46 -8.54
C GLU A 88 -7.64 7.10 -9.37
N GLY A 89 -7.47 6.15 -10.30
CA GLY A 89 -8.44 5.85 -11.35
C GLY A 89 -8.67 7.08 -12.24
N THR A 90 -9.80 7.75 -12.06
CA THR A 90 -10.16 8.97 -12.81
C THR A 90 -9.92 10.24 -12.03
N GLU A 91 -9.46 10.18 -10.77
CA GLU A 91 -9.24 11.35 -9.92
C GLU A 91 -7.77 11.76 -9.93
N PHE A 92 -7.46 12.98 -10.35
CA PHE A 92 -6.14 13.57 -10.23
C PHE A 92 -5.97 14.28 -8.88
N ILE A 93 -4.81 14.08 -8.26
CA ILE A 93 -4.40 14.72 -7.01
C ILE A 93 -2.97 15.27 -7.19
N SER A 94 -2.78 16.59 -7.13
CA SER A 94 -1.46 17.20 -7.30
C SER A 94 -0.49 16.87 -6.15
N GLU A 95 0.77 16.62 -6.47
CA GLU A 95 1.90 16.39 -5.55
C GLU A 95 2.92 17.53 -5.58
N GLU A 96 3.09 18.16 -6.74
CA GLU A 96 4.10 19.20 -6.95
C GLU A 96 3.61 20.15 -8.06
N ALA A 97 3.46 21.40 -7.71
CA ALA A 97 3.34 22.51 -8.64
C ALA A 97 3.95 23.75 -7.99
N GLU A 98 4.53 24.63 -8.81
CA GLU A 98 5.11 25.87 -8.33
C GLU A 98 4.62 27.02 -9.21
N ALA A 99 3.64 27.75 -8.68
CA ALA A 99 3.14 29.03 -9.18
C ALA A 99 2.67 29.83 -7.96
N ASN A 100 3.39 30.88 -7.62
CA ASN A 100 3.06 31.72 -6.45
C ASN A 100 1.91 32.70 -6.72
N GLU A 101 1.44 32.76 -7.97
CA GLU A 101 0.44 33.70 -8.43
C GLU A 101 -0.96 33.23 -8.03
N LYS A 102 -1.65 34.03 -7.21
CA LYS A 102 -3.07 33.82 -6.95
C LYS A 102 -3.90 34.26 -8.16
N GLY A 103 -4.88 33.44 -8.56
CA GLY A 103 -5.85 33.82 -9.58
C GLY A 103 -6.55 32.64 -10.23
N GLU A 104 -7.12 32.92 -11.41
CA GLU A 104 -7.76 31.94 -12.28
C GLU A 104 -6.70 31.15 -13.06
N TYR A 105 -6.79 29.83 -12.98
CA TYR A 105 -5.98 28.87 -13.72
C TYR A 105 -6.86 28.12 -14.72
N ILE A 106 -6.28 27.70 -15.84
CA ILE A 106 -6.96 26.91 -16.87
C ILE A 106 -6.23 25.59 -17.09
N ILE A 107 -6.86 24.45 -16.76
CA ILE A 107 -6.36 23.15 -17.20
C ILE A 107 -6.79 22.96 -18.66
N ARG A 108 -5.81 22.80 -19.55
CA ARG A 108 -6.04 22.59 -20.97
C ARG A 108 -6.26 21.10 -21.26
N ASP A 109 -7.36 20.78 -21.94
CA ASP A 109 -7.63 19.42 -22.42
C ASP A 109 -8.31 19.46 -23.79
N ALA A 110 -7.60 18.96 -24.81
CA ALA A 110 -8.10 18.89 -26.17
C ALA A 110 -9.30 17.93 -26.34
N VAL A 111 -9.48 16.98 -25.42
CA VAL A 111 -10.51 15.94 -25.51
C VAL A 111 -11.77 16.35 -24.73
N ASN A 112 -11.66 16.69 -23.44
CA ASN A 112 -12.82 17.01 -22.61
C ASN A 112 -13.12 18.53 -22.50
N GLY A 113 -12.32 19.35 -23.19
CA GLY A 113 -12.38 20.80 -23.15
C GLY A 113 -11.76 21.39 -21.89
N ASP A 114 -11.41 22.66 -21.97
CA ASP A 114 -10.71 23.35 -20.90
C ASP A 114 -11.58 23.52 -19.63
N ARG A 115 -10.91 23.60 -18.47
CA ARG A 115 -11.56 23.89 -17.20
C ARG A 115 -10.82 24.97 -16.43
N LYS A 116 -11.59 25.95 -15.98
CA LYS A 116 -11.11 27.06 -15.15
C LYS A 116 -11.28 26.74 -13.67
N PHE A 117 -10.35 27.20 -12.84
CA PHE A 117 -10.45 27.12 -11.39
C PHE A 117 -9.67 28.26 -10.72
N GLU A 118 -10.11 28.68 -9.54
CA GLU A 118 -9.41 29.68 -8.73
C GLU A 118 -8.46 29.00 -7.75
N CYS A 119 -7.28 29.56 -7.55
CA CYS A 119 -6.28 29.00 -6.65
C CYS A 119 -5.45 30.10 -5.98
N PRO A 120 -5.11 30.00 -4.67
CA PRO A 120 -4.26 30.97 -3.96
C PRO A 120 -2.79 30.93 -4.38
N GLY A 121 -2.47 30.25 -5.49
CA GLY A 121 -1.12 29.88 -5.91
C GLY A 121 -0.91 28.37 -5.77
N LEU A 122 -0.42 27.74 -6.84
CA LEU A 122 0.06 26.36 -6.85
C LEU A 122 1.42 26.28 -6.14
N SER A 123 1.47 26.47 -4.82
CA SER A 123 2.74 26.55 -4.07
C SER A 123 3.07 25.27 -3.29
N PHE A 124 2.43 24.15 -3.63
CA PHE A 124 2.61 22.90 -2.91
C PHE A 124 3.72 22.06 -3.56
N SER A 125 4.80 21.83 -2.82
CA SER A 125 5.84 20.87 -3.20
C SER A 125 6.38 20.12 -2.00
N CYS A 126 6.20 18.81 -2.03
CA CYS A 126 6.75 17.92 -1.02
C CYS A 126 8.28 17.88 -0.97
N ARG A 127 8.98 18.35 -2.01
CA ARG A 127 10.44 18.52 -1.98
C ARG A 127 10.89 19.62 -1.03
N MET A 128 10.01 20.58 -0.77
CA MET A 128 10.29 21.72 0.10
C MET A 128 9.88 21.45 1.55
N VAL A 129 9.13 20.37 1.80
CA VAL A 129 8.76 19.97 3.16
C VAL A 129 9.95 19.25 3.79
N ASN A 130 10.45 19.79 4.89
CA ASN A 130 11.52 19.19 5.68
C ASN A 130 11.04 19.00 7.12
N ILE A 131 11.10 17.76 7.60
CA ILE A 131 10.79 17.41 8.99
C ILE A 131 12.10 16.96 9.63
N SER A 132 12.45 17.54 10.77
CA SER A 132 13.60 17.08 11.56
C SER A 132 13.27 16.99 13.03
N ILE A 133 13.36 15.80 13.60
CA ILE A 133 13.08 15.55 15.02
C ILE A 133 14.36 15.72 15.84
N GLY A 134 14.28 16.54 16.90
CA GLY A 134 15.34 16.72 17.88
C GLY A 134 15.31 15.67 18.99
N LYS A 135 16.33 15.67 19.85
CA LYS A 135 16.50 14.69 20.93
C LYS A 135 15.29 14.66 21.87
N CYS A 136 14.77 13.46 22.15
CA CYS A 136 13.71 13.26 23.14
C CYS A 136 14.24 13.57 24.55
N THR A 137 13.44 14.28 25.35
CA THR A 137 13.73 14.60 26.76
C THR A 137 12.65 14.01 27.65
N TYR A 138 13.04 13.49 28.81
CA TYR A 138 12.13 12.81 29.73
C TYR A 138 11.96 13.63 31.00
N SER A 139 10.73 13.70 31.48
CA SER A 139 10.39 14.29 32.77
C SER A 139 9.33 13.46 33.47
N ASN A 140 9.07 13.76 34.73
CA ASN A 140 7.94 13.17 35.46
C ASN A 140 6.56 13.47 34.83
N LYS A 141 6.49 14.39 33.86
CA LYS A 141 5.25 14.75 33.16
C LYS A 141 5.08 14.05 31.81
N GLY A 142 6.09 13.38 31.29
CA GLY A 142 6.05 12.80 29.95
C GLY A 142 7.37 12.89 29.17
N THR A 143 7.30 12.45 27.92
CA THR A 143 8.35 12.60 26.92
C THR A 143 8.09 13.87 26.11
N LYS A 144 9.06 14.78 26.05
CA LYS A 144 9.05 15.97 25.18
C LYS A 144 10.02 15.76 24.01
N ALA A 145 9.52 15.85 22.78
CA ALA A 145 10.33 15.74 21.57
C ALA A 145 10.17 17.01 20.70
N PRO A 146 11.16 17.91 20.66
CA PRO A 146 11.12 19.05 19.76
C PRO A 146 11.29 18.59 18.31
N PHE A 147 10.67 19.26 17.36
CA PHE A 147 10.89 19.02 15.93
C PHE A 147 10.74 20.31 15.13
N LYS A 148 11.40 20.37 13.98
CA LYS A 148 11.20 21.43 12.99
C LYS A 148 10.36 20.91 11.84
N LEU A 149 9.44 21.75 11.38
CA LEU A 149 8.63 21.53 10.18
C LEU A 149 8.77 22.74 9.28
N GLU A 150 9.59 22.61 8.24
CA GLU A 150 9.89 23.68 7.28
C GLU A 150 9.21 23.37 5.94
N GLY A 151 8.82 24.41 5.21
CA GLY A 151 8.23 24.31 3.88
C GLY A 151 7.09 25.32 3.67
N PRO A 152 6.74 25.64 2.41
CA PRO A 152 5.64 26.55 2.14
C PRO A 152 4.31 25.92 2.56
N LYS A 153 3.50 26.71 3.28
CA LYS A 153 2.15 26.35 3.73
C LYS A 153 2.07 25.03 4.51
N THR A 154 3.16 24.60 5.15
CA THR A 154 3.14 23.45 6.05
C THR A 154 2.34 23.77 7.30
N SER A 155 1.53 22.82 7.76
CA SER A 155 0.72 22.94 8.98
C SER A 155 0.92 21.72 9.87
N LYS A 156 0.94 21.93 11.18
CA LYS A 156 0.97 20.84 12.17
C LYS A 156 -0.26 19.94 12.08
N ASP A 157 -1.36 20.47 11.55
CA ASP A 157 -2.61 19.74 11.37
C ASP A 157 -2.54 18.68 10.26
N SER A 158 -1.52 18.75 9.41
CA SER A 158 -1.23 17.79 8.34
C SER A 158 -0.18 16.75 8.74
N LEU A 159 0.18 16.70 10.04
CA LEU A 159 1.15 15.75 10.55
C LEU A 159 0.49 14.46 11.00
N LYS A 160 1.17 13.36 10.71
CA LYS A 160 0.92 12.05 11.30
C LYS A 160 2.11 11.66 12.17
N ILE A 161 1.85 11.43 13.44
CA ILE A 161 2.84 11.01 14.44
C ILE A 161 2.56 9.57 14.80
N LYS A 162 3.59 8.72 14.75
CA LYS A 162 3.49 7.31 15.12
C LYS A 162 4.52 6.94 16.18
N PHE A 163 4.12 6.05 17.07
CA PHE A 163 4.99 5.46 18.09
C PHE A 163 4.97 3.94 17.95
N SER A 164 6.13 3.35 17.77
CA SER A 164 6.32 1.89 17.81
C SER A 164 7.04 1.52 19.10
N PHE A 165 6.53 0.51 19.79
CA PHE A 165 7.12 -0.06 21.00
C PHE A 165 7.38 -1.54 20.77
N PRO A 166 8.32 -2.14 21.52
CA PRO A 166 8.46 -3.60 21.56
C PRO A 166 7.11 -4.26 21.89
N ASP A 167 6.75 -5.28 21.11
CA ASP A 167 5.58 -6.16 21.33
C ASP A 167 4.22 -5.46 21.44
N SER A 168 4.11 -4.20 21.02
CA SER A 168 2.87 -3.42 21.09
C SER A 168 2.43 -2.97 19.70
N PRO A 169 1.11 -2.75 19.49
CA PRO A 169 0.64 -2.13 18.25
C PRO A 169 1.22 -0.73 18.10
N VAL A 170 1.40 -0.30 16.85
CA VAL A 170 1.81 1.07 16.53
C VAL A 170 0.70 2.03 16.97
N LEU A 171 1.04 2.98 17.83
CA LEU A 171 0.13 4.06 18.21
C LEU A 171 0.21 5.17 17.16
N SER A 172 -0.92 5.76 16.81
CA SER A 172 -0.99 6.79 15.76
C SER A 172 -1.76 8.01 16.25
N TYR A 173 -1.26 9.19 15.89
CA TYR A 173 -1.91 10.48 16.07
C TYR A 173 -1.92 11.24 14.75
N SER A 174 -3.08 11.78 14.40
CA SER A 174 -3.33 12.70 13.28
C SER A 174 -4.51 13.59 13.66
N LYS A 175 -4.77 14.68 12.92
CA LYS A 175 -5.89 15.56 13.23
C LYS A 175 -7.22 14.79 13.14
N GLY A 176 -7.92 14.69 14.26
CA GLY A 176 -9.22 14.01 14.36
C GLY A 176 -9.16 12.50 14.60
N ILE A 177 -7.98 11.86 14.50
CA ILE A 177 -7.82 10.42 14.73
C ILE A 177 -6.59 10.19 15.62
N LYS A 178 -6.81 9.62 16.81
CA LYS A 178 -5.74 9.24 17.74
C LYS A 178 -6.03 7.93 18.45
N SER A 179 -4.98 7.14 18.71
CA SER A 179 -5.03 6.03 19.67
C SER A 179 -5.38 6.57 21.07
N SER A 180 -6.18 5.83 21.84
CA SER A 180 -6.60 6.20 23.20
C SER A 180 -5.42 6.50 24.14
N GLU A 181 -4.34 5.77 23.95
CA GLU A 181 -3.09 5.88 24.70
C GLU A 181 -2.43 7.24 24.48
N LEU A 182 -2.71 7.91 23.35
CA LEU A 182 -2.19 9.23 22.98
C LEU A 182 -3.15 10.37 23.37
N ASP A 183 -4.09 10.14 24.30
CA ASP A 183 -5.12 11.12 24.65
C ASP A 183 -4.57 12.43 25.22
N SER A 184 -3.46 12.33 25.96
CA SER A 184 -2.73 13.47 26.51
C SER A 184 -1.67 14.03 25.57
N LEU A 185 -1.47 13.47 24.36
CA LEU A 185 -0.50 13.99 23.41
C LEU A 185 -0.88 15.42 23.00
N ARG A 186 0.09 16.34 23.04
CA ARG A 186 -0.07 17.73 22.59
C ARG A 186 1.05 18.10 21.62
N ILE A 187 0.70 18.90 20.61
CA ILE A 187 1.65 19.54 19.70
C ILE A 187 1.62 21.05 19.97
N THR A 188 2.69 21.55 20.56
CA THR A 188 2.87 22.97 20.87
C THR A 188 3.65 23.64 19.74
N ASP A 189 3.20 24.80 19.30
CA ASP A 189 3.92 25.66 18.37
C ASP A 189 4.82 26.59 19.19
N GLU A 190 6.13 26.44 19.01
CA GLU A 190 7.16 27.21 19.73
C GLU A 190 7.65 28.40 18.86
N GLY A 191 7.02 28.62 17.69
CA GLY A 191 7.37 29.66 16.72
C GLY A 191 8.52 29.28 15.79
N LEU A 192 8.72 30.05 14.72
CA LEU A 192 9.83 29.89 13.77
C LEU A 192 9.96 28.45 13.21
N SER A 193 8.82 27.82 12.89
CA SER A 193 8.78 26.44 12.37
C SER A 193 9.24 25.37 13.37
N LEU A 194 9.42 25.75 14.65
CA LEU A 194 9.75 24.86 15.74
C LEU A 194 8.48 24.46 16.48
N TYR A 195 8.36 23.16 16.74
CA TYR A 195 7.25 22.58 17.45
C TYR A 195 7.78 21.64 18.54
N SER A 196 6.93 21.29 19.49
CA SER A 196 7.21 20.22 20.43
C SER A 196 6.04 19.26 20.58
N ILE A 197 6.35 17.98 20.60
CA ILE A 197 5.42 16.92 21.01
C ILE A 197 5.61 16.70 22.50
N ASP A 198 4.54 16.84 23.26
CA ASP A 198 4.46 16.41 24.66
C ASP A 198 3.56 15.17 24.70
N ALA A 199 4.13 14.01 25.03
CA ALA A 199 3.44 12.72 25.07
C ALA A 199 3.62 12.03 26.44
N PRO A 200 2.80 11.02 26.80
CA PRO A 200 3.08 10.18 27.96
C PRO A 200 4.50 9.62 27.96
N ILE A 201 4.96 9.15 29.14
CA ILE A 201 6.28 8.58 29.29
C ILE A 201 6.35 7.30 28.45
N TYR A 202 7.13 7.37 27.38
CA TYR A 202 7.32 6.31 26.38
C TYR A 202 8.81 6.03 26.22
N THR A 203 9.38 5.34 27.21
CA THR A 203 10.76 4.86 27.14
C THR A 203 10.90 3.82 26.03
N GLU A 204 12.01 3.85 25.30
CA GLU A 204 12.35 2.89 24.24
C GLU A 204 11.38 2.88 23.04
N SER A 205 10.68 3.99 22.83
CA SER A 205 9.80 4.13 21.67
C SER A 205 10.56 4.58 20.43
N LEU A 206 10.21 4.03 19.26
CA LEU A 206 10.58 4.58 17.97
C LEU A 206 9.47 5.54 17.55
N MET A 207 9.78 6.84 17.52
CA MET A 207 8.85 7.89 17.11
C MET A 207 9.10 8.26 15.66
N GLN A 208 8.02 8.39 14.89
CA GLN A 208 8.05 8.89 13.51
C GLN A 208 7.10 10.07 13.36
N ILE A 209 7.55 11.13 12.71
CA ILE A 209 6.70 12.23 12.23
C ILE A 209 6.71 12.19 10.70
N SER A 210 5.54 12.25 10.10
CA SER A 210 5.36 12.29 8.63
C SER A 210 4.32 13.32 8.23
N TYR A 211 4.38 13.79 6.99
CA TYR A 211 3.45 14.78 6.44
C TYR A 211 2.41 14.10 5.53
N GLU A 212 1.13 14.10 5.90
CA GLU A 212 0.08 13.36 5.19
C GLU A 212 -0.18 13.87 3.77
N GLY A 213 0.08 15.16 3.52
CA GLY A 213 -0.04 15.75 2.19
C GLY A 213 1.00 15.21 1.20
N CYS A 214 2.08 14.59 1.69
CA CYS A 214 3.19 14.15 0.88
C CYS A 214 3.17 12.65 0.63
N LEU A 215 2.74 12.31 -0.59
CA LEU A 215 2.57 10.94 -1.08
C LEU A 215 3.50 10.67 -2.29
N GLY A 216 3.50 9.42 -2.75
CA GLY A 216 4.20 8.92 -3.93
C GLY A 216 5.70 9.18 -3.98
N ASN A 217 6.11 10.10 -4.85
CA ASN A 217 7.54 10.29 -5.14
C ASN A 217 8.30 11.12 -4.11
N TYR A 218 7.60 11.76 -3.18
CA TYR A 218 8.16 12.76 -2.28
C TYR A 218 7.67 12.56 -0.85
N TYR A 219 7.69 11.32 -0.38
CA TYR A 219 7.41 11.04 1.03
C TYR A 219 8.39 11.79 1.94
N VAL A 220 7.82 12.50 2.92
CA VAL A 220 8.58 13.23 3.93
C VAL A 220 8.23 12.67 5.30
N TYR A 221 9.23 12.05 5.92
CA TYR A 221 9.18 11.63 7.30
C TYR A 221 10.54 11.82 7.96
N SER A 222 10.52 11.86 9.29
CA SER A 222 11.68 11.82 10.17
C SER A 222 11.42 10.81 11.27
N GLN A 223 12.45 10.09 11.70
CA GLN A 223 12.38 9.10 12.76
C GLN A 223 13.42 9.39 13.83
N ILE A 224 13.06 9.07 15.08
CA ILE A 224 13.99 9.07 16.20
C ILE A 224 13.67 7.90 17.13
N LYS A 225 14.71 7.19 17.56
CA LYS A 225 14.60 6.27 18.68
C LYS A 225 14.72 7.08 19.97
N CYS A 226 13.62 7.18 20.72
CA CYS A 226 13.61 7.81 22.02
C CYS A 226 14.17 6.81 23.06
N THR A 227 15.47 6.89 23.32
CA THR A 227 16.16 6.26 24.47
C THR A 227 16.83 7.33 25.33
N GLU A 228 17.21 7.01 26.56
CA GLU A 228 17.86 7.98 27.46
C GLU A 228 19.27 8.37 26.98
N ASP A 229 19.97 7.45 26.31
CA ASP A 229 21.42 7.54 26.10
C ASP A 229 21.89 7.68 24.64
N GLU A 230 21.04 7.51 23.63
CA GLU A 230 21.48 7.56 22.22
C GLU A 230 21.20 8.92 21.56
N PRO A 231 22.17 9.48 20.80
CA PRO A 231 21.89 10.62 19.94
C PRO A 231 20.88 10.21 18.85
N ALA A 232 20.00 11.14 18.51
CA ALA A 232 19.01 10.93 17.46
C ALA A 232 19.69 10.49 16.15
N SER A 233 19.35 9.31 15.63
CA SER A 233 19.67 8.95 14.25
C SER A 233 18.49 9.35 13.37
N GLU A 234 18.62 10.51 12.72
CA GLU A 234 17.63 11.01 11.79
C GLU A 234 17.72 10.25 10.45
N LYS A 235 16.59 9.70 9.99
CA LYS A 235 16.45 9.17 8.62
C LYS A 235 15.48 10.05 7.84
N LYS A 236 15.92 10.58 6.70
CA LYS A 236 15.08 11.37 5.77
C LYS A 236 14.64 10.50 4.59
N GLY A 237 13.36 10.64 4.21
CA GLY A 237 12.65 9.70 3.32
C GLY A 237 13.09 9.60 1.86
N SER A 238 14.19 10.23 1.43
CA SER A 238 14.70 10.08 0.06
C SER A 238 15.45 8.76 -0.18
N GLU A 239 16.01 8.13 0.86
CA GLU A 239 16.94 6.99 0.73
C GLU A 239 16.32 5.61 0.94
N LEU A 240 15.13 5.51 1.55
CA LEU A 240 14.45 4.23 1.83
C LEU A 240 12.98 4.35 1.39
N LYS A 241 12.73 4.16 0.10
CA LYS A 241 11.38 4.27 -0.47
C LYS A 241 10.44 3.29 0.25
N CYS A 242 9.33 3.81 0.78
CA CYS A 242 8.28 3.16 1.56
C CYS A 242 8.67 2.39 2.83
N GLY A 243 9.72 1.58 2.84
CA GLY A 243 10.14 0.77 3.99
C GLY A 243 10.50 1.57 5.25
N GLY A 244 10.65 2.89 5.11
CA GLY A 244 10.84 3.82 6.21
C GLY A 244 9.65 3.99 7.15
N TYR A 245 8.40 3.72 6.74
CA TYR A 245 7.25 3.92 7.62
C TYR A 245 7.17 2.85 8.72
N LEU A 246 6.76 3.24 9.93
CA LEU A 246 6.55 2.30 11.05
C LEU A 246 5.39 1.34 10.84
N ASP A 247 4.33 1.79 10.18
CA ASP A 247 3.08 1.05 10.07
C ASP A 247 2.91 0.43 8.69
N ILE A 248 2.33 -0.77 8.66
CA ILE A 248 2.17 -1.54 7.43
C ILE A 248 1.17 -0.86 6.48
N GLU A 249 0.13 -0.22 7.01
CA GLU A 249 -0.83 0.58 6.26
C GLU A 249 -0.15 1.71 5.49
N ASP A 250 0.78 2.44 6.12
CA ASP A 250 1.49 3.54 5.45
C ASP A 250 2.50 3.02 4.44
N ARG A 251 3.21 1.91 4.73
CA ARG A 251 4.16 1.29 3.80
C ARG A 251 3.45 0.79 2.55
N VAL A 252 2.33 0.10 2.71
CA VAL A 252 1.50 -0.40 1.60
C VAL A 252 0.88 0.76 0.82
N GLY A 253 0.28 1.73 1.51
CA GLY A 253 -0.25 2.94 0.87
C GLY A 253 0.82 3.69 0.10
N CYS A 254 2.04 3.73 0.64
CA CYS A 254 3.21 4.27 -0.03
C CYS A 254 3.55 3.52 -1.31
N ARG A 255 3.67 2.19 -1.22
CA ARG A 255 4.01 1.31 -2.35
C ARG A 255 3.05 1.49 -3.51
N ILE A 256 1.74 1.46 -3.23
CA ILE A 256 0.67 1.61 -4.22
C ILE A 256 0.69 3.00 -4.89
N SER A 257 1.26 4.02 -4.24
CA SER A 257 1.43 5.37 -4.81
C SER A 257 2.72 5.55 -5.63
N LEU A 258 3.63 4.57 -5.66
CA LEU A 258 4.87 4.69 -6.45
C LEU A 258 4.60 4.51 -7.96
N ARG A 259 5.28 5.29 -8.81
CA ARG A 259 5.12 5.27 -10.28
C ARG A 259 5.99 4.18 -10.96
N GLU A 260 5.60 3.78 -12.17
CA GLU A 260 6.26 2.77 -13.04
C GLU A 260 7.79 2.91 -13.20
N GLU A 261 8.36 4.12 -13.29
CA GLU A 261 9.82 4.28 -13.43
C GLU A 261 10.61 3.99 -12.12
N LYS A 262 9.91 3.93 -10.98
CA LYS A 262 10.45 3.57 -9.66
C LYS A 262 9.77 2.32 -9.06
N SER A 263 8.91 1.64 -9.81
CA SER A 263 8.17 0.46 -9.37
C SER A 263 9.01 -0.82 -9.35
N LYS A 264 10.34 -0.72 -9.51
CA LYS A 264 11.23 -1.86 -9.30
C LYS A 264 11.12 -2.34 -7.85
N GLU A 265 10.20 -3.28 -7.67
CA GLU A 265 9.69 -3.78 -6.41
C GLU A 265 10.76 -4.31 -5.48
N TYR A 266 11.88 -4.75 -6.04
CA TYR A 266 12.97 -5.35 -5.27
C TYR A 266 14.23 -4.47 -5.19
N GLU A 267 14.23 -3.31 -5.84
CA GLU A 267 15.29 -2.28 -5.65
C GLU A 267 14.83 -1.18 -4.68
N ASN A 268 13.51 -0.96 -4.57
CA ASN A 268 12.94 0.19 -3.89
C ASN A 268 12.01 -0.16 -2.73
N PHE A 269 11.42 -1.35 -2.69
CA PHE A 269 10.58 -1.81 -1.58
C PHE A 269 10.90 -3.26 -1.25
N PHE A 270 10.38 -3.76 -0.13
CA PHE A 270 10.53 -5.16 0.24
C PHE A 270 9.14 -5.68 0.63
N PRO A 271 8.77 -6.92 0.26
CA PRO A 271 7.55 -7.53 0.80
C PRO A 271 7.58 -7.45 2.33
N GLU A 272 6.46 -7.07 2.95
CA GLU A 272 6.38 -6.88 4.41
C GLU A 272 6.78 -8.15 5.16
N GLU A 273 6.41 -9.29 4.56
CA GLU A 273 6.83 -10.61 5.00
C GLU A 273 8.35 -10.76 5.14
N CYS A 274 9.13 -10.25 4.19
CA CYS A 274 10.58 -10.34 4.22
C CYS A 274 11.18 -9.35 5.22
N MET A 275 10.58 -8.16 5.39
CA MET A 275 11.03 -7.18 6.38
C MET A 275 10.91 -7.67 7.81
N ALA A 276 9.91 -8.50 8.11
CA ALA A 276 9.67 -9.05 9.43
C ALA A 276 10.59 -10.23 9.81
N ARG A 277 11.55 -10.61 8.94
CA ARG A 277 12.40 -11.79 9.12
C ARG A 277 13.87 -11.42 9.27
N ASP A 278 14.58 -12.16 10.12
CA ASP A 278 16.03 -12.02 10.28
C ASP A 278 16.78 -12.40 8.99
N ASP A 279 16.25 -13.37 8.23
CA ASP A 279 16.79 -13.86 6.96
C ASP A 279 16.21 -13.13 5.73
N TRP A 280 15.87 -11.84 5.87
CA TRP A 280 15.19 -11.03 4.84
C TRP A 280 15.82 -11.14 3.44
N LYS A 281 17.15 -11.24 3.33
CA LYS A 281 17.84 -11.41 2.05
C LYS A 281 17.49 -12.71 1.34
N GLU A 282 17.34 -13.79 2.09
CA GLU A 282 16.96 -15.09 1.52
C GLU A 282 15.49 -15.10 1.11
N CYS A 283 14.64 -14.48 1.93
CA CYS A 283 13.25 -14.24 1.57
C CYS A 283 13.14 -13.49 0.24
N LEU A 284 13.90 -12.40 0.06
CA LEU A 284 13.90 -11.64 -1.19
C LEU A 284 14.36 -12.44 -2.41
N LYS A 285 15.35 -13.32 -2.28
CA LYS A 285 15.80 -14.15 -3.41
C LYS A 285 14.67 -15.04 -3.94
N VAL A 286 13.79 -15.52 -3.07
CA VAL A 286 12.63 -16.33 -3.48
C VAL A 286 11.64 -15.48 -4.29
N TYR A 287 11.36 -14.24 -3.86
CA TYR A 287 10.50 -13.33 -4.62
C TYR A 287 11.14 -12.95 -5.98
N GLN A 288 12.43 -12.67 -6.00
CA GLN A 288 13.17 -12.36 -7.23
C GLN A 288 13.21 -13.55 -8.20
N SER A 289 13.35 -14.79 -7.72
CA SER A 289 13.44 -15.96 -8.58
C SER A 289 12.14 -16.23 -9.34
N VAL A 290 10.99 -15.90 -8.74
CA VAL A 290 9.67 -16.07 -9.35
C VAL A 290 9.24 -14.88 -10.20
N GLN A 291 10.00 -13.77 -10.22
CA GLN A 291 9.60 -12.53 -10.90
C GLN A 291 9.32 -12.73 -12.39
N LYS A 292 10.11 -13.54 -13.10
CA LYS A 292 9.87 -13.83 -14.52
C LYS A 292 8.53 -14.54 -14.77
N CYS A 293 7.95 -15.17 -13.75
CA CYS A 293 6.67 -15.86 -13.88
C CYS A 293 5.48 -14.91 -14.01
N TRP A 294 5.63 -13.63 -13.68
CA TRP A 294 4.59 -12.60 -13.88
C TRP A 294 4.30 -12.32 -15.36
N SER A 295 5.23 -12.65 -16.26
CA SER A 295 5.02 -12.55 -17.71
C SER A 295 3.97 -13.54 -18.24
N PHE A 296 3.63 -14.59 -17.49
CA PHE A 296 2.58 -15.51 -17.86
C PHE A 296 1.21 -14.99 -17.37
N PRO A 297 0.13 -15.20 -18.16
CA PRO A 297 -1.22 -14.91 -17.71
C PRO A 297 -1.54 -15.59 -16.38
N ASN A 298 -2.42 -14.95 -15.60
CA ASN A 298 -2.89 -15.55 -14.36
C ASN A 298 -3.53 -16.91 -14.62
N GLY A 299 -3.18 -17.92 -13.81
CA GLY A 299 -3.67 -19.29 -13.93
C GLY A 299 -2.56 -20.35 -13.93
N ASN A 300 -2.83 -21.47 -14.59
CA ASN A 300 -2.00 -22.68 -14.51
C ASN A 300 -0.58 -22.50 -15.08
N GLU A 301 -0.41 -21.64 -16.09
CA GLU A 301 0.90 -21.38 -16.71
C GLU A 301 1.82 -20.64 -15.73
N ARG A 302 1.35 -19.55 -15.13
CA ARG A 302 2.07 -18.81 -14.08
C ARG A 302 2.41 -19.72 -12.90
N ILE A 303 1.45 -20.50 -12.41
CA ILE A 303 1.68 -21.44 -11.30
C ILE A 303 2.70 -22.53 -11.67
N SER A 304 2.67 -23.03 -12.90
CA SER A 304 3.66 -24.00 -13.39
C SER A 304 5.06 -23.39 -13.46
N CYS A 305 5.19 -22.15 -13.91
CA CYS A 305 6.47 -21.43 -13.90
C CYS A 305 7.03 -21.32 -12.47
N VAL A 306 6.20 -20.90 -11.51
CA VAL A 306 6.60 -20.74 -10.10
C VAL A 306 7.03 -22.07 -9.50
N LYS A 307 6.26 -23.13 -9.74
CA LYS A 307 6.63 -24.50 -9.36
C LYS A 307 8.01 -24.87 -9.91
N GLY A 308 8.30 -24.56 -11.16
CA GLY A 308 9.62 -24.76 -11.75
C GLY A 308 10.73 -23.94 -11.07
N GLN A 309 10.46 -22.70 -10.66
CA GLN A 309 11.44 -21.86 -9.92
C GLN A 309 11.68 -22.34 -8.48
N LEU A 310 10.68 -22.94 -7.86
CA LEU A 310 10.76 -23.51 -6.51
C LEU A 310 11.24 -24.97 -6.51
N ASP A 311 11.55 -25.55 -7.69
CA ASP A 311 11.84 -26.97 -7.84
C ASP A 311 10.76 -27.86 -7.20
N LEU A 312 9.49 -27.48 -7.39
CA LEU A 312 8.33 -28.15 -6.83
C LEU A 312 7.54 -28.85 -7.94
N GLY A 313 7.72 -30.16 -8.05
CA GLY A 313 6.95 -31.05 -8.90
C GLY A 313 5.59 -31.43 -8.30
N ASP A 314 5.26 -32.72 -8.42
CA ASP A 314 4.02 -33.26 -7.88
C ASP A 314 4.18 -33.53 -6.37
N ILE A 315 3.37 -32.82 -5.57
CA ILE A 315 3.48 -32.84 -4.10
C ILE A 315 3.31 -34.26 -3.54
N ALA A 316 2.39 -35.06 -4.09
CA ALA A 316 2.14 -36.41 -3.59
C ALA A 316 3.36 -37.31 -3.86
N LYS A 317 3.87 -37.29 -5.11
CA LYS A 317 5.07 -38.07 -5.48
C LYS A 317 6.32 -37.64 -4.71
N GLU A 318 6.55 -36.33 -4.56
CA GLU A 318 7.70 -35.83 -3.81
C GLU A 318 7.62 -36.24 -2.34
N LYS A 319 6.43 -36.16 -1.74
CA LYS A 319 6.22 -36.61 -0.36
C LYS A 319 6.50 -38.09 -0.20
N ASP A 320 6.01 -38.93 -1.12
CA ASP A 320 6.25 -40.39 -1.09
C ASP A 320 7.73 -40.74 -1.30
N SER A 321 8.45 -39.90 -2.06
CA SER A 321 9.90 -40.06 -2.28
C SER A 321 10.77 -39.57 -1.10
N CYS A 322 10.21 -38.81 -0.16
CA CYS A 322 10.97 -38.30 0.99
C CYS A 322 11.16 -39.36 2.07
N SER A 323 12.41 -39.80 2.26
CA SER A 323 12.77 -40.83 3.25
C SER A 323 13.07 -40.29 4.66
N ASP A 324 13.33 -38.99 4.81
CA ASP A 324 13.75 -38.41 6.09
C ASP A 324 13.06 -37.08 6.43
N LYS A 325 13.31 -36.60 7.66
CA LYS A 325 12.72 -35.37 8.20
C LYS A 325 13.20 -34.12 7.47
N ASN A 326 14.43 -34.10 6.94
CA ASN A 326 14.98 -32.95 6.25
C ASN A 326 14.34 -32.79 4.87
N CYS A 327 14.16 -33.88 4.14
CA CYS A 327 13.42 -33.91 2.88
C CYS A 327 11.99 -33.36 3.06
N LEU A 328 11.26 -33.87 4.07
CA LEU A 328 9.91 -33.40 4.37
C LEU A 328 9.85 -31.92 4.80
N ALA A 329 10.88 -31.43 5.48
CA ALA A 329 10.99 -30.02 5.84
C ALA A 329 11.22 -29.14 4.59
N MET A 330 12.12 -29.53 3.69
CA MET A 330 12.35 -28.81 2.44
C MET A 330 11.11 -28.79 1.54
N LEU A 331 10.44 -29.93 1.37
CA LEU A 331 9.18 -30.00 0.62
C LEU A 331 8.12 -29.08 1.22
N ARG A 332 8.03 -29.02 2.56
CA ARG A 332 7.10 -28.11 3.25
C ARG A 332 7.42 -26.65 2.96
N GLU A 333 8.69 -26.24 3.02
CA GLU A 333 9.10 -24.87 2.68
C GLU A 333 8.77 -24.52 1.23
N LYS A 334 9.00 -25.43 0.27
CA LYS A 334 8.59 -25.24 -1.13
C LYS A 334 7.07 -25.01 -1.26
N ILE A 335 6.26 -25.83 -0.58
CA ILE A 335 4.79 -25.68 -0.56
C ILE A 335 4.37 -24.35 0.09
N TYR A 336 5.01 -23.95 1.18
CA TYR A 336 4.73 -22.69 1.86
C TYR A 336 5.07 -21.49 0.98
N SER A 337 6.19 -21.52 0.26
CA SER A 337 6.53 -20.51 -0.74
C SER A 337 5.48 -20.44 -1.86
N LEU A 338 4.97 -21.57 -2.36
CA LEU A 338 3.90 -21.57 -3.36
C LEU A 338 2.59 -20.97 -2.81
N ILE A 339 2.25 -21.22 -1.55
CA ILE A 339 1.07 -20.63 -0.90
C ILE A 339 1.22 -19.12 -0.79
N LYS A 340 2.36 -18.62 -0.32
CA LYS A 340 2.64 -17.18 -0.19
C LYS A 340 2.65 -16.49 -1.54
N PHE A 341 3.22 -17.13 -2.57
CA PHE A 341 3.12 -16.64 -3.95
C PHE A 341 1.66 -16.44 -4.37
N ARG A 342 0.76 -17.37 -4.03
CA ARG A 342 -0.67 -17.23 -4.35
C ARG A 342 -1.35 -16.10 -3.58
N LEU A 343 -0.95 -15.85 -2.33
CA LEU A 343 -1.44 -14.70 -1.57
C LEU A 343 -1.00 -13.39 -2.23
N TYR A 344 0.26 -13.30 -2.65
CA TYR A 344 0.78 -12.16 -3.37
C TYR A 344 0.15 -12.01 -4.78
N ASN A 345 -0.15 -13.12 -5.48
CA ASN A 345 -0.91 -13.07 -6.75
C ASN A 345 -2.31 -12.46 -6.58
N LEU A 346 -2.94 -12.58 -5.40
CA LEU A 346 -4.20 -11.88 -5.13
C LEU A 346 -4.01 -10.37 -5.01
N GLU A 347 -2.87 -9.92 -4.47
CA GLU A 347 -2.52 -8.49 -4.38
C GLU A 347 -2.38 -7.93 -5.80
N GLU A 348 -1.63 -8.61 -6.67
CA GLU A 348 -1.47 -8.23 -8.08
C GLU A 348 -2.81 -8.18 -8.83
N GLU A 349 -3.69 -9.16 -8.60
CA GLU A 349 -5.04 -9.13 -9.20
C GLU A 349 -5.87 -7.94 -8.70
N ALA A 350 -5.74 -7.57 -7.42
CA ALA A 350 -6.42 -6.40 -6.88
C ALA A 350 -5.87 -5.10 -7.47
N GLU A 351 -4.55 -5.01 -7.70
CA GLU A 351 -3.91 -3.85 -8.33
C GLU A 351 -4.42 -3.67 -9.76
N ILE A 352 -4.51 -4.74 -10.55
CA ILE A 352 -5.11 -4.71 -11.90
C ILE A 352 -6.56 -4.18 -11.85
N LEU A 353 -7.39 -4.65 -10.91
CA LEU A 353 -8.76 -4.15 -10.77
C LEU A 353 -8.81 -2.64 -10.47
N MET A 354 -7.83 -2.11 -9.75
CA MET A 354 -7.72 -0.67 -9.48
C MET A 354 -7.24 0.10 -10.70
N GLU A 355 -6.24 -0.43 -11.43
CA GLU A 355 -5.74 0.14 -12.69
C GLU A 355 -6.83 0.22 -13.76
N ASP A 356 -7.69 -0.81 -13.84
CA ASP A 356 -8.86 -0.87 -14.72
C ASP A 356 -10.01 0.06 -14.24
N GLY A 357 -9.87 0.68 -13.06
CA GLY A 357 -10.88 1.56 -12.46
C GLY A 357 -12.09 0.84 -11.87
N GLU A 358 -12.05 -0.49 -11.76
CA GLU A 358 -13.12 -1.29 -11.18
C GLU A 358 -13.08 -1.31 -9.63
N LEU A 359 -11.93 -0.94 -9.04
CA LEU A 359 -11.69 -0.91 -7.60
C LEU A 359 -11.17 0.45 -7.12
N GLU A 360 -11.66 0.91 -5.97
CA GLU A 360 -11.15 2.15 -5.36
C GLU A 360 -9.82 1.92 -4.65
N ARG A 361 -8.92 2.91 -4.70
CA ARG A 361 -7.57 2.79 -4.14
C ARG A 361 -7.56 2.45 -2.66
N ASN A 362 -8.47 3.03 -1.87
CA ASN A 362 -8.56 2.72 -0.43
C ASN A 362 -8.96 1.25 -0.19
N ASP A 363 -9.84 0.69 -1.01
CA ASP A 363 -10.20 -0.72 -0.92
C ASP A 363 -9.03 -1.64 -1.30
N LEU A 364 -8.22 -1.24 -2.29
CA LEU A 364 -6.98 -1.92 -2.63
C LEU A 364 -5.98 -1.90 -1.47
N ILE A 365 -5.70 -0.74 -0.88
CA ILE A 365 -4.77 -0.60 0.26
C ILE A 365 -5.22 -1.50 1.41
N ASP A 366 -6.49 -1.41 1.81
CA ASP A 366 -7.06 -2.23 2.87
C ASP A 366 -6.91 -3.73 2.59
N PHE A 367 -7.10 -4.14 1.32
CA PHE A 367 -6.95 -5.52 0.92
C PHE A 367 -5.50 -5.99 0.98
N VAL A 368 -4.56 -5.23 0.42
CA VAL A 368 -3.14 -5.57 0.43
C VAL A 368 -2.61 -5.64 1.86
N VAL A 369 -2.99 -4.70 2.74
CA VAL A 369 -2.65 -4.76 4.18
C VAL A 369 -3.16 -6.05 4.81
N ARG A 370 -4.38 -6.49 4.49
CA ARG A 370 -4.92 -7.77 4.98
C ARG A 370 -4.13 -8.97 4.45
N MET A 371 -3.71 -8.94 3.19
CA MET A 371 -2.88 -10.01 2.61
C MET A 371 -1.51 -10.06 3.28
N GLU A 372 -0.84 -8.92 3.47
CA GLU A 372 0.46 -8.85 4.16
C GLU A 372 0.37 -9.34 5.61
N LYS A 373 -0.62 -8.87 6.38
CA LYS A 373 -0.89 -9.39 7.73
C LYS A 373 -1.19 -10.89 7.74
N THR A 374 -1.81 -11.40 6.67
CA THR A 374 -2.10 -12.84 6.53
C THR A 374 -0.84 -13.64 6.20
N LYS A 375 0.07 -13.13 5.36
CA LYS A 375 1.39 -13.73 5.10
C LYS A 375 2.22 -13.81 6.38
N LEU A 376 2.23 -12.74 7.19
CA LEU A 376 2.87 -12.73 8.51
C LEU A 376 2.26 -13.77 9.47
N ALA A 377 0.92 -13.81 9.57
CA ALA A 377 0.23 -14.79 10.40
C ALA A 377 0.50 -16.23 9.94
N PHE A 378 0.58 -16.47 8.63
CA PHE A 378 0.90 -17.77 8.06
C PHE A 378 2.33 -18.22 8.40
N ASN A 379 3.30 -17.29 8.37
CA ASN A 379 4.68 -17.58 8.77
C ASN A 379 4.82 -17.86 10.27
N ASN A 380 4.15 -17.05 11.11
CA ASN A 380 4.23 -17.15 12.57
C ASN A 380 3.41 -18.33 13.15
N ALA A 381 2.54 -18.93 12.35
CA ALA A 381 1.71 -20.06 12.75
C ALA A 381 2.57 -21.27 13.17
N LYS A 382 2.29 -21.83 14.34
CA LYS A 382 2.98 -23.02 14.86
C LYS A 382 2.34 -24.32 14.39
N THR A 383 1.03 -24.30 14.13
CA THR A 383 0.27 -25.50 13.74
C THR A 383 -0.20 -25.45 12.29
N LYS A 384 -0.61 -26.62 11.77
CA LYS A 384 -1.27 -26.72 10.46
C LYS A 384 -2.66 -26.06 10.48
N ALA A 385 -3.36 -26.13 11.60
CA ALA A 385 -4.69 -25.52 11.75
C ALA A 385 -4.61 -23.98 11.64
N ASP A 386 -3.62 -23.37 12.30
CA ASP A 386 -3.42 -21.91 12.25
C ASP A 386 -3.05 -21.44 10.83
N ARG A 387 -2.18 -22.17 10.13
CA ARG A 387 -1.85 -21.90 8.73
C ARG A 387 -3.08 -22.00 7.82
N LYS A 388 -3.91 -23.02 8.03
CA LYS A 388 -5.18 -23.18 7.29
C LYS A 388 -6.11 -22.01 7.58
N ALA A 389 -6.22 -21.57 8.84
CA ALA A 389 -7.04 -20.43 9.22
C ALA A 389 -6.57 -19.13 8.53
N ALA A 390 -5.26 -18.89 8.45
CA ALA A 390 -4.71 -17.77 7.70
C ALA A 390 -5.12 -17.81 6.22
N ILE A 391 -5.03 -18.97 5.56
CA ILE A 391 -5.45 -19.10 4.15
C ILE A 391 -6.95 -18.87 3.97
N LEU A 392 -7.79 -19.37 4.89
CA LEU A 392 -9.24 -19.13 4.86
C LEU A 392 -9.55 -17.64 4.99
N LYS A 393 -8.87 -16.94 5.89
CA LYS A 393 -8.98 -15.48 6.04
C LYS A 393 -8.62 -14.73 4.77
N ALA A 394 -7.56 -15.14 4.06
CA ALA A 394 -7.22 -14.56 2.76
C ALA A 394 -8.34 -14.78 1.73
N SER A 395 -8.90 -16.00 1.68
CA SER A 395 -10.01 -16.31 0.77
C SER A 395 -11.27 -15.48 1.06
N GLU A 396 -11.60 -15.28 2.34
CA GLU A 396 -12.72 -14.43 2.76
C GLU A 396 -12.49 -12.96 2.40
N ALA A 397 -11.28 -12.45 2.64
CA ALA A 397 -10.90 -11.09 2.26
C ALA A 397 -11.02 -10.87 0.74
N TRP A 398 -10.58 -11.84 -0.07
CA TRP A 398 -10.71 -11.77 -1.53
C TRP A 398 -12.17 -11.72 -1.98
N LYS A 399 -13.01 -12.61 -1.44
CA LYS A 399 -14.46 -12.58 -1.71
C LYS A 399 -15.09 -11.26 -1.34
N GLY A 400 -14.68 -10.68 -0.20
CA GLY A 400 -15.12 -9.37 0.25
C GLY A 400 -14.72 -8.24 -0.68
N LEU A 401 -13.48 -8.27 -1.20
CA LEU A 401 -12.99 -7.30 -2.17
C LEU A 401 -13.77 -7.38 -3.49
N VAL A 402 -13.89 -8.59 -4.06
CA VAL A 402 -14.59 -8.83 -5.34
C VAL A 402 -16.06 -8.38 -5.26
N ALA A 403 -16.68 -8.43 -4.08
CA ALA A 403 -18.05 -7.94 -3.90
C ALA A 403 -18.18 -6.40 -4.00
N LYS A 404 -17.08 -5.65 -3.84
CA LYS A 404 -17.02 -4.18 -3.97
C LYS A 404 -16.70 -3.70 -5.39
N VAL A 405 -16.21 -4.60 -6.24
CA VAL A 405 -15.82 -4.28 -7.63
C VAL A 405 -17.02 -3.73 -8.40
N LYS A 406 -16.84 -2.55 -8.99
CA LYS A 406 -17.87 -1.85 -9.76
C LYS A 406 -18.23 -2.69 -10.98
N LYS A 407 -19.53 -2.80 -11.26
CA LYS A 407 -20.04 -3.55 -12.42
C LYS A 407 -20.19 -2.68 -13.64
#